data_AF-A0A6G5QLM6-F1
#
_entry.id   AF-A0A6G5QLM6-F1
#
_cell.length_a   1.000
_cell.length_b   1.000
_cell.length_c   1.000
_cell.angle_alpha   90.00
_cell.angle_beta   90.00
_cell.angle_gamma   90.00
#
_symmetry.space_group_name_H-M   'P 1'
#
loop_
_entity.id
_entity.type
_entity.pdbx_description
1 polymer ?
#
loop_
_entity_poly.entity_id
_entity_poly.type
_entity_poly.pdbx_seq_one_letter_code
_entity_poly.pdbx_strand_id
1 'polypeptide(L)'
;MALEYIDICLGEALERLDEAGGELVKYKNEIQKDEKVEVKELLNAVTNSIVELWKAREILYERKPDLKQNFKKEFDKNPQRYEELSEISQTAQRLEKDGKFKEASEIYEKLLEVSDLSHFVLVAQAGLYRCKKQRSS
;
A
#
# COMPACT_ATOMS: atom_id res chain seq x y z
N MET A 1 -19.94 -4.08 2.89
CA MET A 1 -19.25 -2.79 3.11
C MET A 1 -18.23 -2.84 4.25
N ALA A 2 -18.52 -3.41 5.43
CA ALA A 2 -17.58 -3.39 6.55
C ALA A 2 -16.31 -4.24 6.33
N LEU A 3 -16.44 -5.46 5.78
CA LEU A 3 -15.29 -6.36 5.59
C LEU A 3 -14.38 -5.91 4.45
N GLU A 4 -14.94 -5.30 3.41
CA GLU A 4 -14.19 -4.72 2.30
C GLU A 4 -13.36 -3.53 2.78
N TYR A 5 -13.95 -2.67 3.61
CA TYR A 5 -13.22 -1.55 4.20
C TYR A 5 -12.11 -2.03 5.15
N ILE A 6 -12.35 -3.10 5.93
CA ILE A 6 -11.30 -3.69 6.77
C ILE A 6 -10.17 -4.27 5.90
N ASP A 7 -10.47 -4.95 4.79
CA ASP A 7 -9.43 -5.45 3.88
C ASP A 7 -8.57 -4.32 3.30
N ILE A 8 -9.20 -3.19 2.95
CA ILE A 8 -8.50 -1.97 2.52
C ILE A 8 -7.56 -1.47 3.63
N CYS A 9 -8.04 -1.31 4.86
CA CYS A 9 -7.22 -0.83 5.97
C CYS A 9 -6.05 -1.77 6.29
N LEU A 10 -6.26 -3.09 6.20
CA LEU A 10 -5.19 -4.08 6.37
C LEU A 10 -4.16 -4.01 5.24
N GLY A 11 -4.60 -3.77 4.00
CA GLY A 11 -3.73 -3.52 2.85
C GLY A 11 -2.87 -2.28 3.02
N GLU A 12 -3.47 -1.15 3.42
CA GLU A 12 -2.73 0.10 3.69
C GLU A 12 -1.70 -0.08 4.81
N ALA A 13 -2.06 -0.79 5.88
CA ALA A 13 -1.14 -1.06 6.98
C ALA A 13 0.07 -1.91 6.52
N LEU A 14 -0.16 -2.90 5.65
CA LEU A 14 0.91 -3.69 5.04
C LEU A 14 1.86 -2.82 4.21
N GLU A 15 1.34 -1.96 3.33
CA GLU A 15 2.16 -1.05 2.51
C GLU A 15 3.03 -0.14 3.38
N ARG A 16 2.48 0.42 4.47
CA ARG A 16 3.24 1.27 5.39
C ARG A 16 4.33 0.52 6.14
N LEU A 17 4.08 -0.73 6.51
CA LEU A 17 5.08 -1.57 7.16
C LEU A 17 6.19 -1.99 6.19
N ASP A 18 5.87 -2.27 4.93
CA ASP A 18 6.87 -2.54 3.90
C ASP A 18 7.75 -1.31 3.63
N GLU A 19 7.17 -0.12 3.53
CA GLU A 19 7.93 1.16 3.44
C GLU A 19 8.88 1.32 4.64
N ALA A 20 8.36 1.15 5.86
CA ALA A 20 9.15 1.26 7.08
C ALA A 20 10.28 0.22 7.13
N GLY A 21 10.01 -1.02 6.71
CA GLY A 21 11.01 -2.08 6.61
C GLY A 21 12.12 -1.73 5.62
N GLY A 22 11.76 -1.18 4.46
CA GLY A 22 12.71 -0.71 3.45
C GLY A 22 13.64 0.39 3.98
N GLU A 23 13.11 1.38 4.69
CA GLU A 23 13.90 2.45 5.31
C GLU A 23 14.81 1.93 6.43
N LEU A 24 14.33 1.01 7.28
CA LEU A 24 15.15 0.36 8.30
C LEU A 24 16.32 -0.43 7.71
N VAL A 25 16.12 -1.10 6.56
CA VAL A 25 17.20 -1.80 5.86
C VAL A 25 18.26 -0.83 5.33
N LYS A 26 17.86 0.29 4.73
CA LYS A 26 18.79 1.34 4.28
C LYS A 26 19.61 1.86 5.45
N TYR A 27 18.93 2.27 6.53
CA TYR A 27 19.56 2.79 7.72
C TYR A 27 20.53 1.77 8.36
N LYS A 28 20.16 0.49 8.45
CA LYS A 28 21.03 -0.60 8.92
C LYS A 28 22.36 -0.69 8.17
N ASN A 29 22.36 -0.38 6.87
CA ASN A 29 23.55 -0.44 6.03
C ASN A 29 24.48 0.78 6.21
N GLU A 30 23.97 1.88 6.79
CA GLU A 30 24.68 3.15 6.97
C GLU A 30 25.31 3.30 8.37
N ILE A 31 24.82 2.56 9.37
CA ILE A 31 25.21 2.72 10.79
C ILE A 31 26.40 1.85 11.25
N GLN A 32 27.06 2.30 12.33
CA GLN A 32 28.14 1.58 13.02
C GLN A 32 27.61 0.38 13.84
N LYS A 33 28.50 -0.49 14.32
CA LYS A 33 28.18 -1.85 14.79
C LYS A 33 27.21 -1.91 15.98
N ASP A 34 27.19 -0.91 16.85
CA ASP A 34 26.44 -0.95 18.11
C ASP A 34 24.95 -0.56 17.95
N GLU A 35 24.62 0.31 17.00
CA GLU A 35 23.22 0.69 16.65
C GLU A 35 22.50 -0.41 15.83
N LYS A 36 23.24 -1.42 15.34
CA LYS A 36 22.67 -2.51 14.52
C LYS A 36 21.75 -3.45 15.30
N VAL A 37 21.88 -3.50 16.62
CA VAL A 37 21.04 -4.37 17.46
C VAL A 37 19.61 -3.82 17.51
N GLU A 38 19.46 -2.54 17.84
CA GLU A 38 18.15 -1.87 17.91
C GLU A 38 17.43 -1.89 16.55
N VAL A 39 18.15 -1.60 15.46
CA VAL A 39 17.57 -1.66 14.10
C VAL A 39 17.13 -3.07 13.72
N LYS A 40 17.85 -4.10 14.19
CA LYS A 40 17.47 -5.50 13.96
C LYS A 40 16.19 -5.86 14.73
N GLU A 41 16.03 -5.37 15.95
CA GLU A 41 14.81 -5.57 16.74
C GLU A 41 13.60 -4.89 16.09
N LEU A 42 13.77 -3.65 15.59
CA LEU A 42 12.73 -2.94 14.84
C LEU A 42 12.37 -3.68 13.55
N LEU A 43 13.35 -4.16 12.78
CA LEU A 43 13.10 -4.97 11.59
C LEU A 43 12.30 -6.24 11.90
N ASN A 44 12.64 -6.93 13.00
CA ASN A 44 11.90 -8.11 13.43
C ASN A 44 10.45 -7.75 13.81
N ALA A 45 10.23 -6.65 14.53
CA ALA A 45 8.89 -6.19 14.90
C ALA A 45 8.03 -5.85 13.67
N VAL A 46 8.60 -5.14 12.69
CA VAL A 46 7.94 -4.81 11.42
C VAL A 46 7.60 -6.10 10.65
N THR A 47 8.56 -7.01 10.51
CA THR A 47 8.36 -8.28 9.80
C THR A 47 7.26 -9.12 10.44
N ASN A 48 7.25 -9.23 11.78
CA ASN A 48 6.22 -9.98 12.49
C ASN A 48 4.84 -9.34 12.30
N SER A 49 4.75 -8.01 12.31
CA SER A 49 3.49 -7.29 12.09
C SER A 49 2.95 -7.54 10.68
N ILE A 50 3.81 -7.55 9.67
CA ILE A 50 3.43 -7.89 8.28
C ILE A 50 2.83 -9.30 8.22
N VAL A 51 3.48 -10.28 8.86
CA VAL A 51 2.99 -11.67 8.89
C VAL A 51 1.61 -11.77 9.54
N GLU A 52 1.39 -11.10 10.67
CA GLU A 52 0.11 -11.15 11.38
C GLU A 52 -1.02 -10.44 10.60
N LEU A 53 -0.72 -9.33 9.92
CA LEU A 53 -1.69 -8.66 9.05
C LEU A 53 -2.07 -9.53 7.84
N TRP A 54 -1.12 -10.25 7.25
CA TRP A 54 -1.42 -11.22 6.19
C TRP A 54 -2.34 -12.34 6.69
N LYS A 55 -2.11 -12.88 7.88
CA LYS A 55 -3.02 -13.87 8.49
C LYS A 55 -4.42 -13.29 8.71
N ALA A 56 -4.51 -12.04 9.16
CA ALA A 56 -5.80 -11.37 9.32
C ALA A 56 -6.57 -11.24 8.00
N ARG A 57 -5.87 -10.93 6.89
CA ARG A 57 -6.48 -10.92 5.54
C ARG A 57 -6.90 -12.30 5.07
N GLU A 58 -6.12 -13.35 5.35
CA GLU A 58 -6.53 -14.72 5.03
C GLU A 58 -7.84 -15.12 5.74
N ILE A 59 -8.03 -14.73 7.01
CA ILE A 59 -9.31 -14.93 7.71
C ILE A 59 -10.47 -14.20 7.02
N LEU A 60 -10.23 -12.99 6.50
CA LEU A 60 -11.24 -12.27 5.71
C LEU A 60 -11.57 -13.00 4.41
N TYR A 61 -10.54 -13.52 3.73
CA TYR A 61 -10.69 -14.23 2.46
C TYR A 61 -11.40 -15.58 2.61
N GLU A 62 -11.20 -16.30 3.70
CA GLU A 62 -11.98 -17.51 4.00
C GLU A 62 -13.49 -17.20 4.13
N ARG A 63 -13.83 -16.05 4.71
CA ARG A 63 -15.22 -15.61 4.90
C ARG A 63 -15.82 -14.96 3.66
N LYS A 64 -14.99 -14.27 2.87
CA LYS A 64 -15.39 -13.60 1.63
C LYS A 64 -14.29 -13.76 0.58
N PRO A 65 -14.29 -14.89 -0.16
CA PRO A 65 -13.24 -15.21 -1.14
C PRO A 65 -13.08 -14.17 -2.25
N ASP A 66 -14.16 -13.46 -2.59
CA ASP A 66 -14.14 -12.40 -3.61
C ASP A 66 -13.23 -11.23 -3.24
N LEU A 67 -12.85 -11.08 -1.97
CA LEU A 67 -11.87 -10.06 -1.53
C LEU A 67 -10.43 -10.46 -1.82
N LYS A 68 -10.15 -11.76 -1.99
CA LYS A 68 -8.80 -12.24 -2.25
C LYS A 68 -8.40 -11.89 -3.67
N GLN A 69 -7.87 -10.67 -3.83
CA GLN A 69 -7.30 -10.22 -5.08
C GLN A 69 -6.15 -11.15 -5.47
N ASN A 70 -6.25 -11.69 -6.67
CA ASN A 70 -5.27 -12.62 -7.19
C ASN A 70 -4.21 -11.81 -7.95
N PHE A 71 -3.47 -10.97 -7.22
CA PHE A 71 -2.52 -9.99 -7.76
C PHE A 71 -1.55 -10.63 -8.76
N LYS A 72 -1.08 -11.85 -8.45
CA LYS A 72 -0.21 -12.61 -9.34
C LYS A 72 -0.89 -12.97 -10.66
N LYS A 73 -2.18 -13.35 -10.65
CA LYS A 73 -2.97 -13.61 -11.86
C LYS A 73 -3.27 -12.34 -12.65
N GLU A 74 -3.44 -11.20 -12.00
CA GLU A 74 -3.65 -9.91 -12.66
C GLU A 74 -2.35 -9.40 -13.31
N PHE A 75 -1.23 -9.48 -12.59
CA PHE A 75 0.11 -9.17 -13.08
C PHE A 75 0.52 -10.10 -14.23
N ASP A 76 0.40 -11.43 -14.06
CA ASP A 76 0.80 -12.42 -15.06
C ASP A 76 -0.04 -12.31 -16.36
N LYS A 77 -1.25 -11.77 -16.28
CA LYS A 77 -2.12 -11.53 -17.45
C LYS A 77 -1.65 -10.36 -18.31
N ASN A 78 -1.16 -9.29 -17.70
CA ASN A 78 -0.69 -8.10 -18.44
C ASN A 78 0.34 -7.28 -17.63
N PRO A 79 1.62 -7.70 -17.64
CA PRO A 79 2.68 -7.06 -16.85
C PRO A 79 2.91 -5.60 -17.23
N GLN A 80 2.83 -5.28 -18.52
CA GLN A 80 3.00 -3.91 -19.03
C GLN A 80 1.90 -3.00 -18.52
N ARG A 81 0.64 -3.46 -18.55
CA ARG A 81 -0.48 -2.70 -18.01
C ARG A 81 -0.35 -2.49 -16.50
N TYR A 82 0.09 -3.51 -15.78
CA TYR A 82 0.33 -3.39 -14.35
C TYR A 82 1.40 -2.33 -14.04
N GLU A 83 2.50 -2.31 -14.81
CA GLU A 83 3.58 -1.34 -14.63
C GLU A 83 3.13 0.09 -14.94
N GLU A 84 2.36 0.31 -16.01
CA GLU A 84 1.73 1.61 -16.30
C GLU A 84 0.85 2.12 -15.15
N LEU A 85 -0.02 1.26 -14.62
CA LEU A 85 -0.90 1.62 -13.50
C LEU A 85 -0.10 1.84 -12.20
N SER A 86 0.97 1.08 -12.02
CA SER A 86 1.92 1.24 -10.90
C SER A 86 2.58 2.62 -10.94
N GLU A 87 3.09 3.06 -12.08
CA GLU A 87 3.71 4.38 -12.22
C GLU A 87 2.73 5.52 -11.89
N ILE A 88 1.48 5.41 -12.36
CA ILE A 88 0.42 6.39 -12.05
C ILE A 88 0.15 6.41 -10.54
N SER A 89 0.03 5.23 -9.92
CA SER A 89 -0.23 5.11 -8.48
C SER A 89 0.90 5.68 -7.61
N GLN A 90 2.15 5.40 -7.96
CA GLN A 90 3.33 5.91 -7.26
C GLN A 90 3.46 7.43 -7.41
N THR A 91 3.11 7.97 -8.58
CA THR A 91 3.09 9.42 -8.81
C THR A 91 2.07 10.10 -7.91
N ALA A 92 0.85 9.55 -7.80
CA ALA A 92 -0.18 10.09 -6.92
C ALA A 92 0.24 10.04 -5.45
N GLN A 93 0.80 8.92 -4.99
CA GLN A 93 1.30 8.75 -3.62
C GLN A 93 2.43 9.72 -3.28
N ARG A 94 3.35 9.98 -4.23
CA ARG A 94 4.43 10.97 -4.03
C ARG A 94 3.87 12.38 -3.85
N LEU A 95 2.94 12.78 -4.71
CA LEU A 95 2.27 14.08 -4.60
C LEU A 95 1.48 14.21 -3.29
N GLU A 96 0.83 13.13 -2.84
CA GLU A 96 0.14 13.08 -1.55
C GLU A 96 1.14 13.31 -0.39
N LYS A 97 2.29 12.61 -0.42
CA LYS A 97 3.35 12.73 0.59
C LYS A 97 3.97 14.14 0.62
N ASP A 98 4.09 14.78 -0.54
CA ASP A 98 4.59 16.15 -0.68
C ASP A 98 3.53 17.21 -0.29
N GLY A 99 2.35 16.79 0.20
CA GLY A 99 1.26 17.69 0.61
C GLY A 99 0.50 18.32 -0.55
N LYS A 100 0.79 17.93 -1.80
CA LYS A 100 0.12 18.40 -3.01
C LYS A 100 -1.19 17.65 -3.23
N PHE A 101 -2.08 17.70 -2.25
CA PHE A 101 -3.35 16.95 -2.24
C PHE A 101 -4.27 17.31 -3.41
N LYS A 102 -4.10 18.49 -4.02
CA LYS A 102 -4.88 18.84 -5.21
C LYS A 102 -4.50 17.97 -6.40
N GLU A 103 -3.22 18.05 -6.77
CA GLU A 103 -2.60 17.29 -7.86
C GLU A 103 -2.70 15.77 -7.60
N ALA A 104 -2.45 15.32 -6.37
CA ALA A 104 -2.56 13.90 -6.01
C ALA A 104 -3.96 13.33 -6.28
N SER A 105 -5.02 14.10 -5.99
CA SER A 105 -6.39 13.64 -6.26
C SER A 105 -6.67 13.53 -7.76
N GLU A 106 -6.18 14.46 -8.56
CA GLU A 106 -6.37 14.41 -10.03
C GLU A 106 -5.71 13.16 -10.61
N ILE A 107 -4.52 12.78 -10.11
CA ILE A 107 -3.86 11.54 -10.54
C ILE A 107 -4.60 10.30 -10.00
N TYR A 108 -5.13 10.31 -8.78
CA TYR A 108 -5.94 9.20 -8.29
C TYR A 108 -7.27 9.04 -9.04
N GLU A 109 -7.94 10.14 -9.43
CA GLU A 109 -9.12 10.11 -10.30
C GLU A 109 -8.78 9.48 -11.64
N LYS A 110 -7.66 9.91 -12.25
CA LYS A 110 -7.16 9.31 -13.48
C LYS A 110 -6.87 7.81 -13.32
N LEU A 111 -6.22 7.41 -12.22
CA LEU A 111 -5.95 6.00 -11.92
C LEU A 111 -7.25 5.20 -11.84
N LEU A 112 -8.28 5.75 -11.20
CA LEU A 112 -9.59 5.11 -11.07
C LEU A 112 -10.29 4.92 -12.41
N GLU A 113 -10.17 5.89 -13.33
CA GLU A 113 -10.77 5.82 -14.66
C GLU A 113 -10.10 4.76 -15.56
N VAL A 114 -8.78 4.61 -15.45
CA VAL A 114 -8.00 3.74 -16.35
C VAL A 114 -7.71 2.34 -15.78
N SER A 115 -8.00 2.12 -14.50
CA SER A 115 -7.75 0.83 -13.85
C SER A 115 -8.92 -0.13 -14.03
N ASP A 116 -8.65 -1.24 -14.69
CA ASP A 116 -9.47 -2.45 -14.71
C ASP A 116 -9.02 -3.48 -13.65
N LEU A 117 -7.88 -3.22 -13.01
CA LEU A 117 -7.31 -4.05 -11.95
C LEU A 117 -7.79 -3.59 -10.57
N SER A 118 -8.34 -4.53 -9.80
CA SER A 118 -9.00 -4.26 -8.53
C SER A 118 -8.05 -3.61 -7.52
N HIS A 119 -6.75 -3.92 -7.57
CA HIS A 119 -5.72 -3.30 -6.73
C HIS A 119 -5.68 -1.78 -6.89
N PHE A 120 -5.49 -1.32 -8.13
CA PHE A 120 -5.28 0.10 -8.43
C PHE A 120 -6.56 0.91 -8.25
N VAL A 121 -7.73 0.28 -8.43
CA VAL A 121 -9.02 0.87 -8.06
C VAL A 121 -9.08 1.17 -6.56
N LEU A 122 -8.66 0.22 -5.71
CA LEU A 122 -8.65 0.42 -4.26
C LEU A 122 -7.64 1.50 -3.84
N VAL A 123 -6.42 1.47 -4.40
CA VAL A 123 -5.38 2.48 -4.14
C VAL A 123 -5.90 3.89 -4.47
N ALA A 124 -6.56 4.04 -5.63
CA ALA A 124 -7.16 5.30 -6.06
C ALA A 124 -8.25 5.78 -5.10
N GLN A 125 -9.19 4.91 -4.72
CA GLN A 125 -10.29 5.26 -3.81
C GLN A 125 -9.77 5.70 -2.44
N ALA A 126 -8.80 4.97 -1.89
CA ALA A 126 -8.18 5.27 -0.61
C ALA A 126 -7.42 6.62 -0.66
N GLY A 127 -6.62 6.84 -1.71
CA GLY A 127 -5.91 8.10 -1.93
C GLY A 127 -6.84 9.31 -2.04
N LEU A 128 -7.95 9.19 -2.76
CA LEU A 128 -8.96 10.24 -2.88
C LEU A 128 -9.62 10.58 -1.55
N TYR A 129 -9.93 9.57 -0.74
CA TYR A 129 -10.49 9.78 0.59
C TYR A 129 -9.52 10.58 1.47
N ARG A 130 -8.23 10.20 1.51
CA ARG A 130 -7.20 10.91 2.29
C ARG A 130 -7.02 12.35 1.82
N CYS A 131 -6.92 12.57 0.51
CA CYS A 131 -6.79 13.92 -0.05
C CYS A 131 -8.00 14.80 0.27
N LYS A 132 -9.22 14.28 0.19
CA LYS A 132 -10.44 15.02 0.55
C LYS A 132 -10.47 15.42 2.02
N LYS A 133 -10.05 14.52 2.92
CA LYS A 133 -9.97 14.80 4.35
C LYS A 133 -9.01 15.95 4.66
N GLN A 134 -7.83 15.96 4.02
CA GLN A 134 -6.81 17.00 4.24
C GLN A 134 -7.18 18.36 3.62
N ARG A 135 -7.98 18.39 2.55
CA ARG A 135 -8.53 19.65 2.00
C ARG A 135 -9.62 20.29 2.88
N SER A 136 -10.18 19.52 3.81
CA SER A 136 -11.29 19.95 4.68
C SER A 136 -10.83 20.38 6.08
N SER A 137 -9.52 20.32 6.35
CA SER A 137 -8.87 20.71 7.61
C SER A 137 -8.11 22.02 7.41
#